data_AF-A0A9E4BXH5-F1
#
_entry.id   AF-A0A9E4BXH5-F1
#
_cell.length_a   1.000
_cell.length_b   1.000
_cell.length_c   1.000
_cell.angle_alpha   90.00
_cell.angle_beta   90.00
_cell.angle_gamma   90.00
#
_symmetry.space_group_name_H-M   'P 1'
#
loop_
_entity.id
_entity.type
_entity.pdbx_description
1 polymer ?
#
loop_
_entity_poly.entity_id
_entity_poly.type
_entity_poly.pdbx_seq_one_letter_code
_entity_poly.pdbx_strand_id
1 'polypeptide(L)'
;SAEPYPELSSYTPEKDDIGYLLRATVTYNDGQGDGKDKQSDPTATAVAVPSVPRDLTTAPDDGQMLLSWRAPSSDGESAITG
;
A
#
# COMPACT_ATOMS: atom_id res chain seq x y z
N SER A 1 24.83 -21.72 17.64
CA SER A 1 23.52 -21.05 17.63
C SER A 1 23.57 -19.92 16.64
N ALA A 2 22.75 -19.98 15.59
CA ALA A 2 22.39 -18.80 14.83
C ALA A 2 21.34 -18.05 15.66
N GLU A 3 21.52 -16.76 15.86
CA GLU A 3 20.49 -15.89 16.44
C GLU A 3 19.24 -16.00 15.56
N PRO A 4 18.03 -16.22 16.11
CA PRO A 4 16.84 -16.27 15.27
C PRO A 4 16.64 -14.88 14.67
N TYR A 5 16.73 -14.76 13.35
CA TYR A 5 16.28 -13.57 12.65
C TYR A 5 14.83 -13.29 13.08
N PRO A 6 14.47 -12.05 13.43
CA PRO A 6 13.10 -11.75 13.77
C PRO A 6 12.20 -12.07 12.58
N GLU A 7 11.09 -12.77 12.85
CA GLU A 7 9.99 -12.91 11.88
C GLU A 7 9.54 -11.51 11.47
N LEU A 8 9.53 -11.25 10.16
CA LEU A 8 9.10 -9.96 9.64
C LEU A 8 7.58 -9.86 9.80
N SER A 9 7.12 -8.83 10.52
CA SER A 9 5.70 -8.47 10.54
C SER A 9 5.41 -7.54 9.36
N SER A 10 4.36 -7.84 8.60
CA SER A 10 3.86 -6.99 7.52
C SER A 10 2.57 -6.29 7.91
N TYR A 11 2.40 -5.05 7.46
CA TYR A 11 1.15 -4.31 7.55
C TYR A 11 0.71 -3.86 6.16
N THR A 12 -0.57 -4.07 5.83
CA THR A 12 -1.20 -3.54 4.61
C THR A 12 -2.03 -2.33 5.02
N PRO A 13 -1.74 -1.12 4.48
CA PRO A 13 -2.51 0.08 4.79
C PRO A 13 -4.01 -0.09 4.51
N GLU A 14 -4.83 0.48 5.39
CA GLU A 14 -6.28 0.48 5.28
C GLU A 14 -6.78 1.84 4.76
N LYS A 15 -8.10 1.94 4.52
CA LYS A 15 -8.73 3.16 3.97
C LYS A 15 -8.45 4.38 4.87
N ASP A 16 -8.43 4.19 6.18
CA ASP A 16 -8.22 5.27 7.14
C ASP A 16 -6.77 5.79 7.16
N ASP A 17 -5.81 5.04 6.62
CA ASP A 17 -4.41 5.46 6.50
C ASP A 17 -4.15 6.32 5.27
N ILE A 18 -5.07 6.37 4.30
CA ILE A 18 -4.89 7.12 3.05
C ILE A 18 -4.59 8.59 3.36
N GLY A 19 -3.54 9.13 2.75
CA GLY A 19 -3.09 10.50 2.99
C GLY A 19 -2.11 10.64 4.16
N TYR A 20 -1.82 9.56 4.90
CA TYR A 20 -0.86 9.56 6.00
C TYR A 20 0.44 8.81 5.65
N LEU A 21 1.50 9.19 6.35
CA LEU A 21 2.77 8.47 6.40
C LEU A 21 2.70 7.45 7.54
N LEU A 22 3.17 6.24 7.32
CA LEU A 22 3.21 5.19 8.35
C LEU A 22 4.63 5.00 8.89
N ARG A 23 4.74 4.56 10.14
CA ARG A 23 6.01 4.20 10.78
C ARG A 23 5.83 2.91 11.56
N ALA A 24 6.81 2.02 11.47
CA ALA A 24 6.88 0.84 12.31
C ALA A 24 7.63 1.18 13.60
N THR A 25 7.10 0.75 14.74
CA THR A 25 7.81 0.75 16.02
C THR A 25 8.02 -0.68 16.47
N VAL A 26 9.26 -1.06 16.71
CA VAL A 26 9.62 -2.33 17.32
C VAL A 26 9.93 -2.09 18.79
N THR A 27 9.31 -2.85 19.68
CA THR A 27 9.69 -2.93 21.09
C THR A 27 10.52 -4.19 21.32
N TYR A 28 11.56 -4.09 22.14
CA TYR A 28 12.43 -5.23 22.44
C TYR A 28 12.84 -5.24 23.91
N ASN A 29 13.23 -6.42 24.39
CA ASN A 29 13.82 -6.62 25.70
C ASN A 29 15.22 -7.21 25.53
N ASP A 30 16.22 -6.57 26.11
CA ASP A 30 17.63 -7.01 26.10
C ASP A 30 18.15 -7.34 27.51
N GLY A 31 17.27 -7.37 28.51
CA GLY A 31 17.62 -7.61 29.92
C GLY A 31 18.14 -6.38 30.67
N GLN A 32 18.21 -5.20 30.07
CA GLN A 32 18.66 -3.95 30.70
C GLN A 32 17.52 -2.95 30.98
N GLY A 33 16.42 -3.43 31.56
CA GLY A 33 15.26 -2.60 31.88
C GLY A 33 14.24 -2.47 30.75
N ASP A 34 13.02 -2.06 31.12
CA ASP A 34 11.82 -2.08 30.28
C ASP A 34 11.74 -0.89 29.31
N GLY A 35 10.86 -1.02 28.31
CA GLY A 35 10.45 0.11 27.46
C GLY A 35 11.41 0.48 26.35
N LYS A 36 12.23 -0.45 25.84
CA LYS A 36 13.08 -0.17 24.68
C LYS A 36 12.30 -0.30 23.39
N ASP A 37 12.38 0.73 22.56
CA ASP A 37 11.83 0.73 21.22
C ASP A 37 12.81 1.28 20.17
N LYS A 38 12.50 1.02 18.91
CA LYS A 38 13.08 1.68 17.73
C LYS A 38 11.99 1.92 16.71
N GLN A 39 12.09 3.05 16.03
CA GLN A 39 11.15 3.45 14.99
C GLN A 39 11.83 3.44 13.63
N SER A 40 11.10 3.04 12.59
CA SER A 40 11.54 3.16 11.21
C SER A 40 11.49 4.61 10.72
N ASP A 41 12.14 4.85 9.59
CA ASP A 41 11.81 5.98 8.72
C ASP A 41 10.34 5.90 8.27
N PRO A 42 9.70 7.04 7.95
CA PRO A 42 8.33 7.04 7.48
C PRO A 42 8.22 6.42 6.08
N THR A 43 7.09 5.79 5.78
CA THR A 43 6.75 5.36 4.42
C THR A 43 6.50 6.57 3.51
N ALA A 44 6.28 6.32 2.21
CA ALA A 44 5.54 7.27 1.40
C ALA A 44 4.08 7.40 1.89
N THR A 45 3.39 8.44 1.47
CA THR A 45 1.97 8.63 1.76
C THR A 45 1.17 7.44 1.25
N ALA A 46 0.33 6.84 2.09
CA ALA A 46 -0.55 5.76 1.67
C ALA A 46 -1.58 6.28 0.66
N VAL A 47 -1.80 5.51 -0.41
CA VAL A 47 -2.73 5.82 -1.50
C VAL A 47 -3.66 4.65 -1.70
N ALA A 48 -4.94 4.91 -2.03
CA ALA A 48 -5.85 3.84 -2.39
C ALA A 48 -5.66 3.43 -3.85
N VAL A 49 -6.07 2.20 -4.13
CA VAL A 49 -6.08 1.66 -5.48
C VAL A 49 -7.33 2.17 -6.22
N PRO A 50 -7.21 2.68 -7.45
CA PRO A 50 -8.36 2.99 -8.29
C PRO A 50 -9.30 1.80 -8.45
N SER A 51 -10.59 2.05 -8.67
CA SER A 51 -11.50 0.96 -9.01
C SER A 51 -11.21 0.42 -10.42
N VAL A 52 -11.78 -0.73 -10.76
CA VAL A 52 -11.58 -1.31 -12.10
C VAL A 52 -12.16 -0.40 -13.20
N PRO A 53 -11.56 -0.38 -14.39
CA PRO A 53 -12.17 0.23 -15.57
C PRO A 53 -13.56 -0.35 -15.83
N ARG A 54 -14.45 0.46 -16.37
CA ARG A 54 -15.85 0.08 -16.66
C ARG A 54 -16.02 -0.22 -18.13
N ASP A 55 -17.10 -0.91 -18.49
CA ASP A 55 -17.56 -1.07 -19.87
C ASP A 55 -16.48 -1.61 -20.84
N LEU A 56 -15.63 -2.55 -20.38
CA LEU A 56 -14.60 -3.15 -21.23
C LEU A 56 -15.25 -3.95 -22.37
N THR A 57 -14.92 -3.57 -23.60
CA THR A 57 -15.35 -4.20 -24.84
C THR A 57 -14.15 -4.46 -25.74
N THR A 58 -14.26 -5.49 -26.57
CA THR A 58 -13.22 -5.89 -27.52
C THR A 58 -13.82 -6.11 -28.90
N ALA A 59 -13.16 -5.62 -29.94
CA ALA A 59 -13.50 -5.91 -31.32
C ALA A 59 -12.25 -6.35 -32.10
N PRO A 60 -12.34 -7.35 -32.99
CA PRO A 60 -11.25 -7.67 -33.90
C PRO A 60 -11.02 -6.51 -34.88
N ASP A 61 -9.76 -6.21 -35.19
CA ASP A 61 -9.38 -5.14 -36.14
C ASP A 61 -8.05 -5.49 -36.83
N ASP A 62 -8.07 -5.79 -38.13
CA ASP A 62 -6.88 -6.05 -38.98
C ASP A 62 -5.76 -6.90 -38.34
N GLY A 63 -6.13 -8.05 -37.76
CA GLY A 63 -5.17 -8.96 -37.10
C GLY A 63 -4.77 -8.55 -35.68
N GLN A 64 -5.39 -7.51 -35.15
CA GLN A 64 -5.28 -7.02 -33.78
C GLN A 64 -6.66 -7.08 -33.07
N MET A 65 -6.68 -6.70 -31.80
CA MET A 65 -7.92 -6.45 -31.06
C MET A 65 -7.97 -5.01 -30.59
N LEU A 66 -9.03 -4.31 -30.95
CA LEU A 66 -9.37 -3.01 -30.41
C LEU A 66 -10.03 -3.20 -29.05
N LEU A 67 -9.44 -2.62 -28.01
CA LEU A 67 -10.00 -2.59 -26.66
C LEU A 67 -10.59 -1.19 -26.39
N SER A 68 -11.80 -1.13 -25.86
CA SER A 68 -12.46 0.10 -25.43
C SER A 68 -13.02 -0.08 -24.03
N TRP A 69 -12.81 0.91 -23.16
CA TRP A 69 -13.31 0.91 -21.79
C TRP A 69 -13.58 2.33 -21.33
N ARG A 70 -14.40 2.47 -20.30
CA ARG A 70 -14.65 3.71 -19.58
C ARG A 70 -13.75 3.78 -18.34
N ALA A 71 -13.35 5.00 -17.97
CA ALA A 71 -12.58 5.23 -16.76
C ALA A 71 -13.25 4.61 -15.51
N PRO A 72 -12.47 4.21 -14.49
CA PRO A 72 -12.98 3.77 -13.19
C PRO A 72 -14.02 4.72 -12.56
N SER A 73 -14.78 4.21 -11.59
CA SER A 73 -15.72 5.04 -10.81
C SER A 73 -15.02 5.87 -9.72
N SER A 74 -13.84 5.44 -9.28
CA SER A 74 -12.99 6.14 -8.32
C SER A 74 -11.53 5.99 -8.74
N ASP A 75 -10.75 7.05 -8.57
CA ASP A 75 -9.31 7.10 -8.78
C ASP A 75 -8.51 6.69 -7.53
N GLY A 76 -9.18 6.09 -6.54
CA GLY A 76 -8.56 5.67 -5.30
C GLY A 76 -8.57 6.77 -4.23
N GLU A 77 -9.54 7.69 -4.27
CA GLU A 77 -9.82 8.68 -3.21
C GLU A 77 -8.59 9.49 -2.77
N SER A 78 -7.58 9.61 -3.64
CA SER A 78 -6.39 10.39 -3.33
C SER A 78 -6.80 11.85 -3.21
N ALA A 79 -6.54 12.47 -2.06
CA ALA A 79 -6.72 13.90 -1.92
C ALA A 79 -5.82 14.60 -2.95
N ILE A 80 -6.40 15.38 -3.86
CA ILE A 80 -5.63 16.29 -4.71
C ILE A 80 -5.17 17.44 -3.81
N THR A 81 -4.02 17.28 -3.18
CA THR A 81 -3.34 18.39 -2.49
C THR A 81 -2.55 19.16 -3.54
N GLY A 82 -3.06 20.34 -3.92
CA GLY A 82 -2.35 21.34 -4.70
C GLY A 82 -1.55 22.31 -3.84
#